data_AF-A0A1F6C9A2-F1
#
_entry.id   AF-A0A1F6C9A2-F1
#
_cell.length_a   1.000
_cell.length_b   1.000
_cell.length_c   1.000
_cell.angle_alpha   90.00
_cell.angle_beta   90.00
_cell.angle_gamma   90.00
#
_symmetry.space_group_name_H-M   'P 1'
#
loop_
_entity.id
_entity.type
_entity.pdbx_description
1 polymer ?
#
loop_
_entity_poly.entity_id
_entity_poly.type
_entity_poly.pdbx_seq_one_letter_code
_entity_poly.pdbx_strand_id
1 'polypeptide(L)'
;MIHAVLLLLAADIVHLKSGGKLEGNVVDLGDTVRVEMGNGASSTVKREEIREIIKCKFIPDPPRGRVARPWGPRHVDGANFLRIDPPAGWESRAPVGKAVAGFYRDGDPGERFDVLLQRNAGGIDDAVSTFRNALRKKVGEGAVAEESYRIGGRDARALSAGFEIEGKKQRLLWIFVASGDDRILTVAYSGAETSYKSDEHAVRDAAASLAALPDRAISAEDRKRFARLLDEAGGEEPREAVRALNEALAIVEDFAPAHLMLAQAHAALGQGDKAETAFRRARELDPGDLRAATAYGNFLRGKTDFKAAIALLDPLAGENESCVDLYIELAQAFLGAGLAFDARACAGHATALDRTCAEAHYVEGTVHEKLGDKSKALSSYRSAVVQDQGFEKARAALERLGWKP
;
A
#
# COMPACT_ATOMS: atom_id res chain seq x y z
N MET A 1 -10.17 -20.46 16.03
CA MET A 1 -9.70 -19.44 15.07
C MET A 1 -8.87 -18.35 15.76
N ILE A 2 -9.35 -17.74 16.85
CA ILE A 2 -8.60 -16.78 17.69
C ILE A 2 -7.24 -17.34 18.16
N HIS A 3 -7.19 -18.61 18.55
CA HIS A 3 -5.94 -19.29 18.93
C HIS A 3 -4.89 -19.34 17.80
N ALA A 4 -5.30 -19.48 16.53
CA ALA A 4 -4.40 -19.52 15.38
C ALA A 4 -3.74 -18.17 15.12
N VAL A 5 -4.47 -17.07 15.29
CA VAL A 5 -3.98 -15.69 15.12
C VAL A 5 -2.98 -15.32 16.22
N LEU A 6 -3.28 -15.70 17.47
CA LEU A 6 -2.37 -15.50 18.61
C LEU A 6 -1.06 -16.31 18.46
N LEU A 7 -1.11 -17.47 17.81
CA LEU A 7 0.05 -18.33 17.59
C LEU A 7 0.91 -17.90 16.40
N LEU A 8 0.37 -17.19 15.41
CA LEU A 8 1.10 -16.85 14.18
C LEU A 8 2.18 -15.77 14.37
N LEU A 9 2.09 -14.96 15.43
CA LEU A 9 2.91 -13.74 15.59
C LEU A 9 3.69 -13.66 16.91
N ALA A 10 3.40 -14.52 17.89
CA ALA A 10 4.13 -14.62 19.17
C ALA A 10 4.67 -16.05 19.40
N ALA A 11 5.00 -16.76 18.32
CA ALA A 11 5.44 -18.14 18.37
C ALA A 11 6.85 -18.25 18.96
N ASP A 12 7.09 -19.25 19.82
CA ASP A 12 8.45 -19.64 20.14
C ASP A 12 9.06 -20.27 18.87
N ILE A 13 10.35 -20.03 18.66
CA ILE A 13 11.07 -20.56 17.50
C ILE A 13 11.96 -21.70 17.96
N VAL A 14 11.78 -22.88 17.36
CA VAL A 14 12.61 -24.06 17.60
C VAL A 14 13.47 -24.30 16.38
N HIS A 15 14.76 -24.04 16.49
CA HIS A 15 15.72 -24.38 15.46
C HIS A 15 16.18 -25.83 15.63
N LEU A 16 16.15 -26.58 14.54
CA LEU A 16 16.60 -27.98 14.49
C LEU A 16 18.07 -28.04 14.07
N LYS A 17 18.81 -29.02 14.59
CA LYS A 17 20.19 -29.29 14.19
C LYS A 17 20.31 -29.67 12.70
N SER A 18 19.22 -30.17 12.10
CA SER A 18 19.11 -30.46 10.67
C SER A 18 19.00 -29.22 9.79
N GLY A 19 18.91 -28.01 10.37
CA GLY A 19 18.76 -26.75 9.64
C GLY A 19 17.32 -26.29 9.43
N GLY A 20 16.33 -27.10 9.80
CA GLY A 20 14.92 -26.71 9.80
C GLY A 20 14.53 -25.82 11.00
N LYS A 21 13.40 -25.13 10.91
CA LYS A 21 12.79 -24.42 12.06
C LYS A 21 11.32 -24.78 12.21
N LEU A 22 10.84 -24.82 13.44
CA LEU A 22 9.43 -24.92 13.77
C LEU A 22 9.00 -23.67 14.53
N GLU A 23 7.86 -23.12 14.15
CA GLU A 23 7.26 -21.93 14.77
C GLU A 23 5.95 -22.36 15.42
N GLY A 24 5.85 -22.23 16.74
CA GLY A 24 4.61 -22.51 17.46
C GLY A 24 4.72 -22.32 18.97
N ASN A 25 3.65 -22.64 19.69
CA ASN A 25 3.72 -22.68 21.15
C ASN A 25 4.52 -23.92 21.58
N VAL A 26 5.60 -23.68 22.33
CA VAL A 26 6.53 -24.73 22.75
C VAL A 26 6.17 -25.22 24.14
N VAL A 27 5.67 -26.45 24.19
CA VAL A 27 5.41 -27.21 25.42
C VAL A 27 6.58 -28.15 25.66
N ASP A 28 7.30 -27.92 26.74
CA ASP A 28 8.37 -28.79 27.18
C ASP A 28 7.79 -30.04 27.87
N LEU A 29 8.06 -31.21 27.33
CA LEU A 29 7.61 -32.51 27.85
C LEU A 29 8.78 -33.32 28.43
N GLY A 30 9.92 -32.68 28.70
CA GLY A 30 11.15 -33.32 29.15
C GLY A 30 12.02 -33.75 27.97
N ASP A 31 11.97 -35.03 27.62
CA ASP A 31 12.81 -35.63 26.55
C ASP A 31 12.39 -35.18 25.15
N THR A 32 11.15 -34.68 25.03
CA THR A 32 10.61 -34.14 23.80
C THR A 32 10.02 -32.76 24.02
N VAL A 33 9.96 -32.00 22.94
CA VAL A 33 9.35 -30.69 22.89
C VAL A 33 8.23 -30.76 21.88
N ARG A 34 7.01 -30.45 22.31
CA ARG A 34 5.86 -30.33 21.42
C ARG A 34 5.72 -28.89 20.97
N VAL A 35 5.69 -28.69 19.66
CA VAL A 35 5.47 -27.40 19.01
C VAL A 35 4.07 -27.41 18.41
N GLU A 36 3.17 -26.62 18.99
CA GLU A 36 1.80 -26.44 18.51
C GLU A 36 1.75 -25.28 17.52
N MET A 37 1.49 -25.58 16.24
CA MET A 37 1.52 -24.62 15.15
C MET A 37 0.18 -23.89 15.01
N GLY A 38 0.19 -22.70 14.42
CA GLY A 38 -1.00 -21.86 14.23
C GLY A 38 -2.10 -22.48 13.37
N ASN A 39 -1.81 -23.49 12.55
CA ASN A 39 -2.79 -24.22 11.74
C ASN A 39 -3.55 -25.32 12.52
N GLY A 40 -3.21 -25.55 13.80
CA GLY A 40 -3.79 -26.61 14.64
C GLY A 40 -3.04 -27.94 14.55
N ALA A 41 -1.98 -28.04 13.74
CA ALA A 41 -1.07 -29.18 13.75
C ALA A 41 -0.10 -29.07 14.94
N SER A 42 0.41 -30.20 15.40
CA SER A 42 1.48 -30.26 16.39
C SER A 42 2.59 -31.16 15.89
N SER A 43 3.83 -30.74 16.08
CA SER A 43 5.00 -31.58 15.87
C SER A 43 5.71 -31.81 17.19
N THR A 44 6.09 -33.05 17.45
CA THR A 44 6.91 -33.40 18.60
C THR A 44 8.32 -33.66 18.11
N VAL A 45 9.29 -32.96 18.69
CA VAL A 45 10.71 -33.06 18.34
C VAL A 45 11.47 -33.53 19.56
N LYS A 46 12.43 -34.44 19.37
CA LYS A 46 13.30 -34.84 20.47
C LYS A 46 14.22 -33.70 20.86
N ARG A 47 14.45 -33.51 22.17
CA ARG A 47 15.30 -32.42 22.66
C ARG A 47 16.72 -32.48 22.10
N GLU A 48 17.24 -33.68 21.81
CA GLU A 48 18.55 -33.90 21.18
C GLU A 48 18.66 -33.37 19.74
N GLU A 49 17.53 -33.22 19.03
CA GLU A 49 17.45 -32.72 17.65
C GLU A 49 17.32 -31.19 17.60
N ILE A 50 17.08 -30.55 18.75
CA ILE A 50 16.90 -29.12 18.87
C ILE A 50 18.26 -28.46 19.08
N ARG A 51 18.55 -27.45 18.25
CA ARG A 51 19.73 -26.60 18.36
C ARG A 51 19.51 -25.52 19.41
N GLU A 52 18.38 -24.82 19.32
CA GLU A 52 18.03 -23.71 20.19
C GLU A 52 16.52 -23.49 20.22
N ILE A 53 16.02 -22.99 21.34
CA ILE A 53 14.63 -22.56 21.51
C ILE A 53 14.67 -21.09 21.89
N ILE A 54 14.14 -20.25 21.00
CA ILE A 54 14.01 -18.82 21.24
C ILE A 54 12.63 -18.60 21.85
N LYS A 55 12.62 -18.19 23.13
CA LYS A 55 11.39 -17.91 23.89
C LYS A 55 10.94 -16.47 23.68
N CYS A 56 9.68 -16.29 23.32
CA CYS A 56 9.05 -14.98 23.20
C CYS A 56 8.54 -14.50 24.57
N LYS A 57 8.91 -13.30 25.03
CA LYS A 57 8.52 -12.76 26.35
C LYS A 57 7.71 -11.47 26.22
N PHE A 58 6.51 -11.41 26.79
CA PHE A 58 5.66 -10.21 26.73
C PHE A 58 6.17 -9.07 27.62
N ILE A 59 6.02 -7.83 27.15
CA ILE A 59 6.36 -6.59 27.86
C ILE A 59 5.12 -5.68 27.88
N PRO A 60 4.73 -5.12 29.04
CA PRO A 60 3.66 -4.15 29.10
C PRO A 60 4.04 -2.79 28.47
N ASP A 61 3.14 -2.22 27.67
CA ASP A 61 3.34 -0.92 27.01
C ASP A 61 3.05 0.25 27.97
N PRO A 62 3.81 1.36 27.93
CA PRO A 62 3.50 2.56 28.70
C PRO A 62 2.31 3.32 28.08
N PRO A 63 1.45 3.97 28.90
CA PRO A 63 0.31 4.73 28.37
C PRO A 63 0.81 6.00 27.68
N ARG A 64 0.48 6.17 26.39
CA ARG A 64 0.66 7.44 25.68
C ARG A 64 -0.69 8.08 25.43
N GLY A 65 -0.87 9.30 25.90
CA GLY A 65 -2.01 10.14 25.56
C GLY A 65 -1.69 11.07 24.39
N ARG A 66 -2.56 11.12 23.38
CA ARG A 66 -3.26 12.33 22.88
C ARG A 66 -3.90 12.13 21.49
N VAL A 67 -5.14 12.64 21.42
CA VAL A 67 -5.89 13.35 20.35
C VAL A 67 -5.63 13.02 18.87
N ALA A 68 -6.71 12.56 18.22
CA ALA A 68 -6.84 12.34 16.77
C ALA A 68 -6.67 13.60 15.91
N ARG A 69 -6.01 13.44 14.74
CA ARG A 69 -6.04 14.37 13.60
C ARG A 69 -6.49 13.64 12.32
N PRO A 70 -7.02 14.34 11.30
CA PRO A 70 -7.52 13.73 10.06
C PRO A 70 -6.37 13.31 9.14
N TRP A 71 -6.61 12.28 8.31
CA TRP A 71 -5.58 11.56 7.54
C TRP A 71 -5.62 11.82 6.03
N GLY A 72 -4.42 11.89 5.43
CA GLY A 72 -4.10 11.94 3.99
C GLY A 72 -3.43 10.64 3.48
N PRO A 73 -2.90 10.57 2.24
CA PRO A 73 -3.35 9.53 1.30
C PRO A 73 -2.28 8.50 0.85
N ARG A 74 -2.70 7.37 0.21
CA ARG A 74 -1.87 6.27 -0.40
C ARG A 74 -2.64 5.46 -1.49
N HIS A 75 -1.89 4.88 -2.45
CA HIS A 75 -2.28 4.29 -3.77
C HIS A 75 -2.90 2.86 -3.80
N VAL A 76 -3.64 2.48 -4.89
CA VAL A 76 -4.26 1.12 -5.09
C VAL A 76 -4.13 0.42 -6.51
N ASP A 77 -3.48 -0.75 -6.71
CA ASP A 77 -3.23 -1.53 -7.95
C ASP A 77 -4.06 -2.84 -7.94
N GLY A 78 -4.46 -3.28 -9.13
CA GLY A 78 -5.84 -3.69 -9.42
C GLY A 78 -6.18 -5.19 -9.49
N ALA A 79 -5.35 -6.12 -9.04
CA ALA A 79 -5.58 -7.55 -9.35
C ALA A 79 -6.13 -8.43 -8.20
N ASN A 80 -6.25 -7.91 -6.98
CA ASN A 80 -6.96 -8.57 -5.89
C ASN A 80 -7.71 -7.48 -5.13
N PHE A 81 -8.98 -7.69 -4.79
CA PHE A 81 -9.83 -6.71 -4.07
C PHE A 81 -9.33 -6.31 -2.67
N LEU A 82 -8.14 -6.77 -2.28
CA LEU A 82 -7.26 -6.11 -1.31
C LEU A 82 -5.92 -5.84 -2.01
N ARG A 83 -5.59 -4.58 -2.29
CA ARG A 83 -4.18 -4.19 -2.42
C ARG A 83 -3.64 -4.00 -1.02
N ILE A 84 -2.56 -4.70 -0.74
CA ILE A 84 -1.80 -4.54 0.48
C ILE A 84 -0.39 -4.23 0.00
N ASP A 85 -0.01 -2.95 0.06
CA ASP A 85 1.35 -2.56 -0.30
C ASP A 85 2.28 -2.80 0.88
N PRO A 86 3.40 -3.50 0.68
CA PRO A 86 4.43 -3.55 1.71
C PRO A 86 5.02 -2.15 1.93
N PRO A 87 5.44 -1.80 3.16
CA PRO A 87 6.26 -0.63 3.40
C PRO A 87 7.52 -0.65 2.53
N ALA A 88 8.12 0.52 2.26
CA ALA A 88 9.39 0.58 1.55
C ALA A 88 10.45 -0.32 2.23
N GLY A 89 11.10 -1.19 1.45
CA GLY A 89 12.06 -2.19 1.94
C GLY A 89 11.46 -3.53 2.40
N TRP A 90 10.16 -3.75 2.17
CA TRP A 90 9.48 -5.03 2.40
C TRP A 90 9.06 -5.66 1.08
N GLU A 91 9.17 -6.98 0.98
CA GLU A 91 8.84 -7.77 -0.19
C GLU A 91 7.65 -8.67 0.08
N SER A 92 6.72 -8.74 -0.87
CA SER A 92 5.66 -9.75 -0.85
C SER A 92 6.26 -11.15 -1.03
N ARG A 93 5.91 -12.08 -0.13
CA ARG A 93 6.25 -13.51 -0.27
C ARG A 93 5.07 -14.38 0.16
N ALA A 94 5.24 -15.70 0.06
CA ALA A 94 4.17 -16.63 0.42
C ALA A 94 3.69 -16.42 1.88
N PRO A 95 2.38 -16.26 2.11
CA PRO A 95 1.83 -16.11 3.46
C PRO A 95 1.98 -17.39 4.28
N VAL A 96 2.05 -17.24 5.61
CA VAL A 96 2.11 -18.38 6.53
C VAL A 96 0.73 -18.69 7.11
N GLY A 97 0.39 -19.98 7.19
CA GLY A 97 -0.83 -20.45 7.84
C GLY A 97 -2.10 -20.07 7.09
N LYS A 98 -2.96 -19.24 7.70
CA LYS A 98 -4.27 -18.82 7.15
C LYS A 98 -4.28 -17.38 6.64
N ALA A 99 -3.11 -16.75 6.55
CA ALA A 99 -2.99 -15.42 6.00
C ALA A 99 -3.25 -15.43 4.49
N VAL A 100 -3.89 -14.36 4.02
CA VAL A 100 -4.18 -14.13 2.59
C VAL A 100 -3.04 -13.37 1.90
N ALA A 101 -2.17 -12.70 2.65
CA ALA A 101 -0.95 -12.06 2.15
C ALA A 101 0.15 -12.07 3.22
N GLY A 102 1.41 -12.16 2.79
CA GLY A 102 2.60 -12.20 3.64
C GLY A 102 3.71 -11.31 3.09
N PHE A 103 4.35 -10.51 3.94
CA PHE A 103 5.41 -9.60 3.55
C PHE A 103 6.57 -9.72 4.51
N TYR A 104 7.78 -9.58 3.98
CA TYR A 104 9.01 -9.84 4.69
C TYR A 104 9.99 -8.71 4.43
N ARG A 105 10.69 -8.26 5.45
CA ARG A 105 11.74 -7.26 5.28
C ARG A 105 12.98 -7.90 4.68
N ASP A 106 13.59 -7.25 3.70
CA ASP A 106 14.84 -7.74 3.14
C ASP A 106 15.97 -7.65 4.18
N GLY A 107 16.75 -8.72 4.33
CA GLY A 107 17.85 -8.82 5.31
C GLY A 107 17.49 -9.10 6.78
N ASP A 108 16.21 -9.15 7.18
CA ASP A 108 15.80 -9.54 8.54
C ASP A 108 14.69 -10.62 8.53
N PRO A 109 15.05 -11.91 8.71
CA PRO A 109 14.08 -13.01 8.66
C PRO A 109 13.10 -13.06 9.84
N GLY A 110 13.24 -12.19 10.85
CA GLY A 110 12.32 -12.06 11.98
C GLY A 110 11.20 -11.04 11.78
N GLU A 111 11.28 -10.19 10.75
CA GLU A 111 10.27 -9.16 10.47
C GLU A 111 9.29 -9.63 9.39
N ARG A 112 8.05 -9.93 9.80
CA ARG A 112 7.00 -10.49 8.94
C ARG A 112 5.63 -9.85 9.18
N PHE A 113 4.96 -9.50 8.10
CA PHE A 113 3.61 -8.93 8.09
C PHE A 113 2.64 -9.91 7.42
N ASP A 114 1.58 -10.33 8.11
CA ASP A 114 0.59 -11.28 7.60
C ASP A 114 -0.82 -10.70 7.65
N VAL A 115 -1.48 -10.60 6.50
CA VAL A 115 -2.88 -10.14 6.47
C VAL A 115 -3.83 -11.33 6.57
N LEU A 116 -4.80 -11.25 7.46
CA LEU A 116 -5.84 -12.27 7.61
C LEU A 116 -7.22 -11.70 7.26
N LEU A 117 -8.00 -12.46 6.50
CA LEU A 117 -9.41 -12.16 6.24
C LEU A 117 -10.27 -13.14 7.06
N GLN A 118 -11.02 -12.64 8.03
CA GLN A 118 -11.85 -13.48 8.90
C GLN A 118 -13.32 -13.10 8.79
N ARG A 119 -14.19 -14.08 9.01
CA ARG A 119 -15.63 -13.88 9.16
C ARG A 119 -15.95 -14.05 10.63
N ASN A 120 -16.47 -13.01 11.26
CA ASN A 120 -17.07 -13.10 12.59
C ASN A 120 -18.60 -13.04 12.46
N ALA A 121 -19.31 -13.54 13.46
CA ALA A 121 -20.78 -13.54 13.51
C ALA A 121 -21.34 -12.47 14.46
N GLY A 122 -20.49 -11.82 15.26
CA GLY A 122 -20.85 -10.69 16.12
C GLY A 122 -20.26 -9.38 15.62
N GLY A 123 -20.79 -8.25 16.12
CA GLY A 123 -20.29 -6.91 15.83
C GLY A 123 -18.86 -6.67 16.32
N ILE A 124 -18.28 -5.53 15.92
CA ILE A 124 -16.86 -5.23 16.16
C ILE A 124 -16.47 -5.30 17.65
N ASP A 125 -17.31 -4.80 18.54
CA ASP A 125 -17.05 -4.80 19.98
C ASP A 125 -17.03 -6.23 20.57
N ASP A 126 -17.86 -7.13 20.06
CA ASP A 126 -17.90 -8.54 20.49
C ASP A 126 -16.64 -9.29 20.05
N ALA A 127 -16.17 -9.05 18.83
CA ALA A 127 -14.94 -9.64 18.34
C ALA A 127 -13.71 -9.13 19.08
N VAL A 128 -13.64 -7.82 19.27
CA VAL A 128 -12.51 -7.16 19.93
C VAL A 128 -12.49 -7.54 21.40
N SER A 129 -13.64 -7.56 22.09
CA SER A 129 -13.71 -8.00 23.48
C SER A 129 -13.31 -9.48 23.64
N THR A 130 -13.79 -10.36 22.76
CA THR A 130 -13.43 -11.78 22.79
C THR A 130 -11.94 -11.98 22.54
N PHE A 131 -11.38 -11.29 21.54
CA PHE A 131 -9.96 -11.37 21.20
C PHE A 131 -9.08 -10.79 22.30
N ARG A 132 -9.41 -9.59 22.80
CA ARG A 132 -8.72 -8.93 23.92
C ARG A 132 -8.71 -9.81 25.16
N ASN A 133 -9.83 -10.42 25.53
CA ASN A 133 -9.91 -11.29 26.70
C ASN A 133 -9.04 -12.54 26.52
N ALA A 134 -9.00 -13.11 25.31
CA ALA A 134 -8.09 -14.23 25.00
C ALA A 134 -6.62 -13.81 25.04
N LEU A 135 -6.30 -12.61 24.55
CA LEU A 135 -4.95 -12.05 24.55
C LEU A 135 -4.49 -11.78 26.00
N ARG A 136 -5.28 -11.08 26.81
CA ARG A 136 -4.99 -10.80 28.23
C ARG A 136 -4.72 -12.07 29.05
N LYS A 137 -5.46 -13.14 28.80
CA LYS A 137 -5.21 -14.45 29.44
C LYS A 137 -3.83 -15.03 29.12
N LYS A 138 -3.26 -14.69 27.96
CA LYS A 138 -1.93 -15.14 27.54
C LYS A 138 -0.82 -14.20 27.97
N VAL A 139 -1.06 -12.89 27.96
CA VAL A 139 0.02 -11.87 28.06
C VAL A 139 -0.04 -11.03 29.33
N GLY A 140 -1.10 -11.16 30.13
CA GLY A 140 -1.37 -10.32 31.31
C GLY A 140 -2.17 -9.06 30.97
N GLU A 141 -2.97 -8.57 31.91
CA GLU A 141 -3.91 -7.47 31.67
C GLU A 141 -3.23 -6.13 31.30
N GLY A 142 -2.07 -5.84 31.90
CA GLY A 142 -1.33 -4.59 31.68
C GLY A 142 -0.50 -4.53 30.41
N ALA A 143 -0.49 -5.61 29.61
CA ALA A 143 0.33 -5.71 28.39
C ALA A 143 -0.46 -5.62 27.09
N VAL A 144 -1.73 -5.24 27.16
CA VAL A 144 -2.59 -5.01 25.99
C VAL A 144 -3.13 -3.59 26.01
N ALA A 145 -2.77 -2.80 25.00
CA ALA A 145 -3.40 -1.50 24.73
C ALA A 145 -4.53 -1.66 23.71
N GLU A 146 -5.56 -0.83 23.84
CA GLU A 146 -6.71 -0.78 22.93
C GLU A 146 -7.00 0.66 22.54
N GLU A 147 -7.19 0.88 21.25
CA GLU A 147 -7.47 2.19 20.68
C GLU A 147 -8.62 2.10 19.67
N SER A 148 -9.43 3.16 19.59
CA SER A 148 -10.59 3.24 18.72
C SER A 148 -10.34 4.21 17.58
N TYR A 149 -10.72 3.80 16.37
CA TYR A 149 -10.48 4.53 15.13
C TYR A 149 -11.75 4.59 14.27
N ARG A 150 -11.78 5.53 13.32
CA ARG A 150 -12.68 5.49 12.17
C ARG A 150 -11.87 5.39 10.88
N ILE A 151 -12.11 4.33 10.11
CA ILE A 151 -11.42 4.02 8.85
C ILE A 151 -12.48 3.94 7.75
N GLY A 152 -12.42 4.83 6.75
CA GLY A 152 -13.41 4.86 5.66
C GLY A 152 -14.86 4.88 6.19
N GLY A 153 -15.16 5.82 7.09
CA GLY A 153 -16.49 5.95 7.71
C GLY A 153 -16.87 4.88 8.74
N ARG A 154 -16.17 3.74 8.79
CA ARG A 154 -16.47 2.56 9.62
C ARG A 154 -15.74 2.56 10.95
N ASP A 155 -16.35 1.89 11.92
CA ASP A 155 -15.73 1.65 13.23
C ASP A 155 -14.56 0.68 13.09
N ALA A 156 -13.44 1.07 13.71
CA ALA A 156 -12.24 0.28 13.81
C ALA A 156 -11.72 0.24 15.26
N ARG A 157 -11.05 -0.86 15.62
CA ARG A 157 -10.38 -1.05 16.91
C ARG A 157 -8.98 -1.59 16.64
N ALA A 158 -7.98 -0.98 17.26
CA ALA A 158 -6.63 -1.49 17.28
C ALA A 158 -6.32 -2.07 18.66
N LEU A 159 -5.69 -3.24 18.69
CA LEU A 159 -5.11 -3.83 19.89
C LEU A 159 -3.61 -3.95 19.69
N SER A 160 -2.80 -3.51 20.65
CA SER A 160 -1.35 -3.70 20.61
C SER A 160 -0.81 -4.37 21.86
N ALA A 161 0.30 -5.09 21.69
CA ALA A 161 1.02 -5.73 22.79
C ALA A 161 2.53 -5.73 22.51
N GLY A 162 3.33 -5.34 23.50
CA GLY A 162 4.79 -5.40 23.44
C GLY A 162 5.34 -6.79 23.79
N PHE A 163 6.47 -7.16 23.20
CA PHE A 163 7.18 -8.41 23.51
C PHE A 163 8.68 -8.30 23.21
N GLU A 164 9.45 -9.31 23.60
CA GLU A 164 10.89 -9.41 23.43
C GLU A 164 11.24 -10.75 22.79
N ILE A 165 12.02 -10.69 21.70
CA ILE A 165 12.64 -11.84 21.04
C ILE A 165 14.14 -11.55 20.95
N GLU A 166 14.98 -12.46 21.46
CA GLU A 166 16.44 -12.33 21.44
C GLU A 166 16.98 -11.00 22.03
N GLY A 167 16.34 -10.48 23.08
CA GLY A 167 16.74 -9.20 23.70
C GLY A 167 16.34 -7.96 22.89
N LYS A 168 15.65 -8.13 21.76
CA LYS A 168 15.07 -7.05 20.97
C LYS A 168 13.59 -6.89 21.32
N LYS A 169 13.19 -5.67 21.65
CA LYS A 169 11.79 -5.33 21.83
C LYS A 169 11.05 -5.27 20.49
N GLN A 170 9.84 -5.81 20.49
CA GLN A 170 8.94 -5.91 19.37
C GLN A 170 7.52 -5.53 19.79
N ARG A 171 6.66 -5.22 18.83
CA ARG A 171 5.25 -4.89 19.08
C ARG A 171 4.35 -5.61 18.08
N LEU A 172 3.29 -6.24 18.60
CA LEU A 172 2.20 -6.79 17.81
C LEU A 172 1.07 -5.77 17.75
N LEU A 173 0.43 -5.67 16.60
CA LEU A 173 -0.74 -4.83 16.39
C LEU A 173 -1.82 -5.62 15.65
N TRP A 174 -3.06 -5.53 16.11
CA TRP A 174 -4.23 -6.12 15.45
C TRP A 174 -5.26 -5.05 15.22
N ILE A 175 -5.74 -4.92 13.98
CA ILE A 175 -6.72 -3.93 13.59
C ILE A 175 -7.97 -4.65 13.13
N PHE A 176 -9.06 -4.42 13.84
CA PHE A 176 -10.39 -4.93 13.56
C PHE A 176 -11.20 -3.81 12.91
N VAL A 177 -11.85 -4.10 11.79
CA VAL A 177 -12.70 -3.11 11.11
C VAL A 177 -14.04 -3.75 10.75
N ALA A 178 -15.11 -3.02 11.05
CA ALA A 178 -16.47 -3.44 10.72
C ALA A 178 -16.68 -3.40 9.19
N SER A 179 -17.09 -4.53 8.61
CA SER A 179 -17.40 -4.66 7.17
C SER A 179 -18.83 -4.22 6.83
N GLY A 180 -19.66 -3.91 7.84
CA GLY A 180 -21.06 -3.52 7.68
C GLY A 180 -22.03 -4.67 7.39
N ASP A 181 -21.56 -5.87 7.03
CA ASP A 181 -22.36 -7.08 6.77
C ASP A 181 -22.21 -8.17 7.86
N ASP A 182 -22.14 -7.75 9.13
CA ASP A 182 -21.81 -8.55 10.33
C ASP A 182 -20.44 -9.24 10.28
N ARG A 183 -19.61 -8.94 9.27
CA ARG A 183 -18.24 -9.43 9.15
C ARG A 183 -17.26 -8.43 9.72
N ILE A 184 -16.12 -8.93 10.14
CA ILE A 184 -15.03 -8.13 10.71
C ILE A 184 -13.76 -8.51 9.98
N LEU A 185 -13.16 -7.54 9.29
CA LEU A 185 -11.80 -7.71 8.79
C LEU A 185 -10.85 -7.59 9.98
N THR A 186 -9.92 -8.54 10.12
CA THR A 186 -8.86 -8.46 11.13
C THR A 186 -7.50 -8.45 10.44
N VAL A 187 -6.90 -7.26 10.29
CA VAL A 187 -5.51 -7.15 9.86
C VAL A 187 -4.61 -7.40 11.07
N ALA A 188 -3.65 -8.30 10.97
CA ALA A 188 -2.71 -8.59 12.04
C ALA A 188 -1.29 -8.18 11.61
N TYR A 189 -0.52 -7.64 12.54
CA TYR A 189 0.81 -7.12 12.30
C TYR A 189 1.76 -7.61 13.38
N SER A 190 2.98 -7.97 12.96
CA SER A 190 4.12 -8.25 13.84
C SER A 190 5.39 -7.58 13.31
N GLY A 191 6.14 -6.92 14.18
CA GLY A 191 7.49 -6.49 13.85
C GLY A 191 8.24 -5.82 14.99
N ALA A 192 9.51 -5.51 14.74
CA ALA A 192 10.38 -4.87 15.71
C ALA A 192 9.89 -3.46 16.08
N GLU A 193 10.08 -3.05 17.34
CA GLU A 193 9.67 -1.73 17.87
C GLU A 193 10.30 -0.56 17.07
N THR A 194 11.39 -0.83 16.35
CA THR A 194 12.13 0.10 15.50
C THR A 194 11.61 0.23 14.07
N SER A 195 10.71 -0.65 13.62
CA SER A 195 10.27 -0.71 12.22
C SER A 195 9.07 0.18 11.92
N TYR A 196 8.35 0.64 12.94
CA TYR A 196 7.30 1.64 12.84
C TYR A 196 7.52 2.75 13.86
N LYS A 197 7.61 4.01 13.40
CA LYS A 197 7.78 5.17 14.29
C LYS A 197 6.58 5.39 15.24
N SER A 198 5.38 4.88 14.89
CA SER A 198 4.16 4.89 15.70
C SER A 198 3.11 3.86 15.21
N ASP A 199 2.21 3.42 16.09
CA ASP A 199 1.05 2.52 15.81
C ASP A 199 0.15 3.07 14.68
N GLU A 200 0.14 4.39 14.53
CA GLU A 200 -0.59 5.15 13.51
C GLU A 200 -0.22 4.76 12.07
N HIS A 201 1.05 4.38 11.82
CA HIS A 201 1.51 4.02 10.48
C HIS A 201 1.01 2.63 10.04
N ALA A 202 0.92 1.67 10.96
CA ALA A 202 0.36 0.35 10.66
C ALA A 202 -1.18 0.40 10.53
N VAL A 203 -1.84 1.31 11.26
CA VAL A 203 -3.26 1.65 11.06
C VAL A 203 -3.50 2.29 9.69
N ARG A 204 -2.59 3.14 9.21
CA ARG A 204 -2.65 3.73 7.86
C ARG A 204 -2.66 2.67 6.75
N ASP A 205 -1.85 1.62 6.87
CA ASP A 205 -1.73 0.57 5.84
C ASP A 205 -2.94 -0.38 5.82
N ALA A 206 -3.49 -0.70 7.00
CA ALA A 206 -4.77 -1.40 7.09
C ALA A 206 -5.92 -0.56 6.53
N ALA A 207 -5.92 0.76 6.78
CA ALA A 207 -6.94 1.68 6.28
C ALA A 207 -6.94 1.83 4.75
N ALA A 208 -5.77 1.90 4.13
CA ALA A 208 -5.63 1.95 2.67
C ALA A 208 -6.20 0.69 1.99
N SER A 209 -5.95 -0.49 2.58
CA SER A 209 -6.49 -1.77 2.10
C SER A 209 -8.02 -1.86 2.21
N LEU A 210 -8.62 -1.05 3.08
CA LEU A 210 -10.03 -1.07 3.45
C LEU A 210 -10.87 0.03 2.80
N ALA A 211 -10.26 1.17 2.43
CA ALA A 211 -10.89 2.23 1.65
C ALA A 211 -11.35 1.73 0.26
N ALA A 212 -10.76 0.64 -0.23
CA ALA A 212 -11.20 -0.05 -1.43
C ALA A 212 -12.52 -0.84 -1.26
N LEU A 213 -12.97 -1.09 -0.02
CA LEU A 213 -14.26 -1.74 0.22
C LEU A 213 -15.37 -0.69 0.22
N PRO A 214 -16.58 -0.98 -0.29
CA PRO A 214 -17.73 -0.08 -0.19
C PRO A 214 -18.13 0.21 1.26
N ASP A 215 -18.55 1.45 1.53
CA ASP A 215 -19.11 1.88 2.85
C ASP A 215 -20.45 1.23 3.17
N ARG A 216 -21.17 0.77 2.14
CA ARG A 216 -22.43 0.02 2.28
C ARG A 216 -22.16 -1.49 2.16
N ALA A 217 -22.79 -2.25 3.06
CA ALA A 217 -22.87 -3.70 2.95
C ALA A 217 -23.49 -4.11 1.60
N ILE A 218 -22.67 -4.67 0.70
CA ILE A 218 -23.11 -5.26 -0.57
C ILE A 218 -23.17 -6.78 -0.46
N SER A 219 -24.12 -7.39 -1.18
CA SER A 219 -24.32 -8.84 -1.11
C SER A 219 -23.09 -9.60 -1.63
N ALA A 220 -22.97 -10.87 -1.28
CA ALA A 220 -21.88 -11.72 -1.82
C ALA A 220 -21.96 -11.86 -3.35
N GLU A 221 -23.16 -11.76 -3.92
CA GLU A 221 -23.40 -11.80 -5.36
C GLU A 221 -22.97 -10.49 -6.02
N ASP A 222 -23.36 -9.35 -5.45
CA ASP A 222 -22.98 -8.02 -5.94
C ASP A 222 -21.47 -7.82 -5.91
N ARG A 223 -20.76 -8.34 -4.89
CA ARG A 223 -19.29 -8.34 -4.86
C ARG A 223 -18.68 -9.09 -6.03
N LYS A 224 -19.18 -10.29 -6.33
CA LYS A 224 -18.69 -11.09 -7.46
C LYS A 224 -18.99 -10.40 -8.79
N ARG A 225 -20.16 -9.76 -8.90
CA ARG A 225 -20.54 -9.01 -10.09
C ARG A 225 -19.66 -7.77 -10.27
N PHE A 226 -19.49 -6.97 -9.23
CA PHE A 226 -18.62 -5.80 -9.22
C PHE A 226 -17.19 -6.16 -9.62
N ALA A 227 -16.66 -7.24 -9.08
CA ALA A 227 -15.34 -7.74 -9.41
C ALA A 227 -15.16 -8.02 -10.91
N ARG A 228 -16.09 -8.81 -11.47
CA ARG A 228 -16.09 -9.13 -12.90
C ARG A 228 -16.18 -7.88 -13.78
N LEU A 229 -17.01 -6.90 -13.40
CA LEU A 229 -17.18 -5.66 -14.15
C LEU A 229 -15.89 -4.82 -14.16
N LEU A 230 -15.10 -4.84 -13.08
CA LEU A 230 -13.80 -4.17 -13.06
C LEU A 230 -12.77 -4.90 -13.93
N ASP A 231 -12.76 -6.24 -13.93
CA ASP A 231 -11.91 -7.02 -14.83
C ASP A 231 -12.26 -6.75 -16.31
N GLU A 232 -13.56 -6.73 -16.64
CA GLU A 232 -14.06 -6.38 -17.98
C GLU A 232 -13.66 -4.95 -18.39
N ALA A 233 -13.66 -4.02 -17.43
CA ALA A 233 -13.25 -2.64 -17.67
C ALA A 233 -11.74 -2.47 -17.88
N GLY A 234 -10.93 -3.44 -17.47
CA GLY A 234 -9.47 -3.45 -17.68
C GLY A 234 -9.04 -3.80 -19.10
N GLY A 235 -9.98 -4.14 -20.00
CA GLY A 235 -9.69 -4.37 -21.41
C GLY A 235 -9.30 -3.11 -22.20
N GLU A 236 -8.84 -3.28 -23.44
CA GLU A 236 -8.32 -2.17 -24.27
C GLU A 236 -9.42 -1.26 -24.85
N GLU A 237 -10.67 -1.70 -24.91
CA GLU A 237 -11.75 -0.99 -25.59
C GLU A 237 -12.45 0.06 -24.69
N PRO A 238 -12.26 1.38 -24.93
CA PRO A 238 -12.72 2.40 -23.99
C PRO A 238 -14.25 2.48 -23.85
N ARG A 239 -15.01 2.08 -24.88
CA ARG A 239 -16.48 2.06 -24.83
C ARG A 239 -17.00 0.96 -23.92
N GLU A 240 -16.35 -0.19 -23.93
CA GLU A 240 -16.72 -1.33 -23.08
C GLU A 240 -16.35 -1.03 -21.63
N ALA A 241 -15.18 -0.43 -21.41
CA ALA A 241 -14.77 0.08 -20.10
C ALA A 241 -15.81 1.04 -19.51
N VAL A 242 -16.27 2.04 -20.26
CA VAL A 242 -17.32 2.96 -19.79
C VAL A 242 -18.60 2.22 -19.41
N ARG A 243 -19.05 1.23 -20.19
CA ARG A 243 -20.26 0.45 -19.86
C ARG A 243 -20.08 -0.32 -18.55
N ALA A 244 -19.00 -1.11 -18.46
CA ALA A 244 -18.71 -1.96 -17.32
C ALA A 244 -18.50 -1.14 -16.03
N LEU A 245 -17.80 -0.02 -16.12
CA LEU A 245 -17.57 0.89 -14.99
C LEU A 245 -18.85 1.56 -14.50
N ASN A 246 -19.76 1.96 -15.39
CA ASN A 246 -21.05 2.50 -14.96
C ASN A 246 -21.90 1.44 -14.24
N GLU A 247 -21.89 0.19 -14.71
CA GLU A 247 -22.55 -0.91 -13.98
C GLU A 247 -21.87 -1.20 -12.64
N ALA A 248 -20.54 -1.13 -12.57
CA ALA A 248 -19.79 -1.32 -11.34
C ALA A 248 -20.12 -0.21 -10.33
N LEU A 249 -20.17 1.04 -10.78
CA LEU A 249 -20.51 2.19 -9.97
C LEU A 249 -21.98 2.21 -9.53
N ALA A 250 -22.88 1.53 -10.24
CA ALA A 250 -24.25 1.31 -9.77
C ALA A 250 -24.31 0.36 -8.55
N ILE A 251 -23.29 -0.48 -8.36
CA ILE A 251 -23.15 -1.37 -7.19
C ILE A 251 -22.39 -0.66 -6.07
N VAL A 252 -21.24 -0.05 -6.43
CA VAL A 252 -20.39 0.72 -5.51
C VAL A 252 -20.13 2.10 -6.08
N GLU A 253 -20.97 3.06 -5.71
CA GLU A 253 -20.93 4.43 -6.23
C GLU A 253 -19.63 5.16 -5.89
N ASP A 254 -19.10 4.92 -4.69
CA ASP A 254 -17.97 5.66 -4.13
C ASP A 254 -16.63 4.93 -4.27
N PHE A 255 -16.43 4.20 -5.37
CA PHE A 255 -15.15 3.54 -5.67
C PHE A 255 -14.24 4.44 -6.51
N ALA A 256 -13.33 5.15 -5.84
CA ALA A 256 -12.36 6.07 -6.48
C ALA A 256 -11.63 5.48 -7.70
N PRO A 257 -11.10 4.23 -7.67
CA PRO A 257 -10.41 3.66 -8.83
C PRO A 257 -11.30 3.49 -10.06
N ALA A 258 -12.59 3.14 -9.90
CA ALA A 258 -13.51 3.06 -11.03
C ALA A 258 -13.78 4.45 -11.63
N HIS A 259 -13.89 5.49 -10.82
CA HIS A 259 -14.01 6.87 -11.33
C HIS A 259 -12.75 7.30 -12.09
N LEU A 260 -11.55 6.92 -11.64
CA LEU A 260 -10.30 7.17 -12.36
C LEU A 260 -10.28 6.46 -13.72
N MET A 261 -10.57 5.16 -13.75
CA MET A 261 -10.64 4.39 -14.99
C MET A 261 -11.71 4.95 -15.94
N LEU A 262 -12.86 5.38 -15.40
CA LEU A 262 -13.95 5.98 -16.17
C LEU A 262 -13.51 7.31 -16.77
N ALA A 263 -12.74 8.10 -16.03
CA ALA A 263 -12.17 9.35 -16.51
C ALA A 263 -11.19 9.13 -17.68
N GLN A 264 -10.29 8.15 -17.54
CA GLN A 264 -9.34 7.78 -18.59
C GLN A 264 -10.05 7.23 -19.83
N ALA A 265 -11.07 6.38 -19.66
CA ALA A 265 -11.86 5.86 -20.76
C ALA A 265 -12.64 6.97 -21.49
N HIS A 266 -13.24 7.92 -20.75
CA HIS A 266 -13.87 9.09 -21.35
C HIS A 266 -12.87 9.99 -22.07
N ALA A 267 -11.66 10.16 -21.52
CA ALA A 267 -10.59 10.93 -22.17
C ALA A 267 -10.15 10.28 -23.49
N ALA A 268 -9.97 8.96 -23.51
CA ALA A 268 -9.66 8.20 -24.73
C ALA A 268 -10.77 8.30 -25.79
N LEU A 269 -12.03 8.45 -25.38
CA LEU A 269 -13.17 8.67 -26.27
C LEU A 269 -13.37 10.13 -26.71
N GLY A 270 -12.49 11.06 -26.29
CA GLY A 270 -12.63 12.49 -26.57
C GLY A 270 -13.77 13.17 -25.80
N GLN A 271 -14.33 12.52 -24.78
CA GLN A 271 -15.45 13.02 -23.99
C GLN A 271 -14.95 13.86 -22.81
N GLY A 272 -14.34 15.01 -23.12
CA GLY A 272 -13.57 15.84 -22.18
C GLY A 272 -14.34 16.29 -20.93
N ASP A 273 -15.62 16.64 -21.02
CA ASP A 273 -16.40 17.10 -19.87
C ASP A 273 -16.73 15.95 -18.90
N LYS A 274 -16.98 14.76 -19.45
CA LYS A 274 -17.24 13.55 -18.65
C LYS A 274 -15.97 13.05 -17.97
N ALA A 275 -14.85 13.08 -18.71
CA ALA A 275 -13.54 12.75 -18.16
C ALA A 275 -13.21 13.65 -16.96
N GLU A 276 -13.39 14.96 -17.12
CA GLU A 276 -13.12 15.92 -16.05
C GLU A 276 -14.03 15.76 -14.83
N THR A 277 -15.31 15.42 -15.05
CA THR A 277 -16.24 15.12 -13.96
C THR A 277 -15.80 13.88 -13.19
N ALA A 278 -15.42 12.81 -13.89
CA ALA A 278 -14.96 11.58 -13.28
C ALA A 278 -13.60 11.74 -12.56
N PHE A 279 -12.65 12.50 -13.13
CA PHE A 279 -11.39 12.85 -12.46
C PHE A 279 -11.61 13.62 -11.16
N ARG A 280 -12.51 14.62 -11.17
CA ARG A 280 -12.87 15.36 -9.96
C ARG A 280 -13.49 14.43 -8.92
N ARG A 281 -14.40 13.54 -9.32
CA ARG A 281 -15.00 12.58 -8.41
C ARG A 281 -13.98 11.61 -7.81
N ALA A 282 -13.06 11.08 -8.61
CA ALA A 282 -11.97 10.24 -8.12
C ALA A 282 -11.12 10.97 -7.06
N ARG A 283 -10.78 12.24 -7.31
CA ARG A 283 -10.01 13.08 -6.36
C ARG A 283 -10.81 13.47 -5.12
N GLU A 284 -12.10 13.69 -5.23
CA GLU A 284 -12.98 13.96 -4.07
C GLU A 284 -13.05 12.74 -3.14
N LEU A 285 -13.14 11.55 -3.73
CA LEU A 285 -13.23 10.28 -3.01
C LEU A 285 -11.89 9.87 -2.38
N ASP A 286 -10.77 10.08 -3.09
CA ASP A 286 -9.42 9.86 -2.57
C ASP A 286 -8.49 11.05 -2.89
N PRO A 287 -8.44 12.07 -1.99
CA PRO A 287 -7.66 13.29 -2.20
C PRO A 287 -6.15 13.13 -2.35
N GLY A 288 -5.56 11.95 -2.19
CA GLY A 288 -4.22 11.77 -2.75
C GLY A 288 -3.82 10.37 -3.10
N ASP A 289 -4.71 9.68 -3.79
CA ASP A 289 -4.24 8.83 -4.88
C ASP A 289 -3.48 9.73 -5.87
N LEU A 290 -2.14 9.72 -5.78
CA LEU A 290 -1.34 10.54 -6.68
C LEU A 290 -1.51 10.11 -8.12
N ARG A 291 -1.93 8.88 -8.44
CA ARG A 291 -2.21 8.49 -9.82
C ARG A 291 -3.43 9.19 -10.37
N ALA A 292 -4.47 9.36 -9.54
CA ALA A 292 -5.64 10.12 -9.95
C ALA A 292 -5.25 11.59 -10.17
N ALA A 293 -4.41 12.15 -9.29
CA ALA A 293 -3.90 13.50 -9.44
C ALA A 293 -2.99 13.66 -10.68
N THR A 294 -2.01 12.79 -10.89
CA THR A 294 -1.09 12.84 -12.03
C THR A 294 -1.80 12.56 -13.35
N ALA A 295 -2.71 11.59 -13.41
CA ALA A 295 -3.54 11.34 -14.58
C ALA A 295 -4.46 12.53 -14.91
N TYR A 296 -5.05 13.16 -13.88
CA TYR A 296 -5.87 14.36 -14.10
C TYR A 296 -5.01 15.56 -14.52
N GLY A 297 -3.82 15.73 -13.93
CA GLY A 297 -2.85 16.75 -14.33
C GLY A 297 -2.40 16.57 -15.78
N ASN A 298 -2.09 15.35 -16.19
CA ASN A 298 -1.76 15.00 -17.58
C ASN A 298 -2.95 15.32 -18.52
N PHE A 299 -4.16 14.94 -18.13
CA PHE A 299 -5.37 15.28 -18.88
C PHE A 299 -5.57 16.80 -19.05
N LEU A 300 -5.39 17.58 -17.98
CA LEU A 300 -5.47 19.05 -18.01
C LEU A 300 -4.40 19.65 -18.92
N ARG A 301 -3.18 19.10 -18.90
CA ARG A 301 -2.11 19.48 -19.83
C ARG A 301 -2.45 19.14 -21.27
N GLY A 302 -3.09 17.99 -21.54
CA GLY A 302 -3.64 17.63 -22.85
C GLY A 302 -4.68 18.64 -23.33
N LYS A 303 -5.48 19.22 -22.41
CA LYS A 303 -6.37 20.36 -22.67
C LYS A 303 -5.66 21.71 -22.75
N THR A 304 -4.33 21.76 -22.60
CA THR A 304 -3.51 22.99 -22.51
C THR A 304 -3.80 23.88 -21.29
N ASP A 305 -4.54 23.37 -20.30
CA ASP A 305 -4.78 24.07 -19.04
C ASP A 305 -3.64 23.83 -18.05
N PHE A 306 -2.47 24.36 -18.40
CA PHE A 306 -1.25 24.19 -17.61
C PHE A 306 -1.37 24.81 -16.21
N LYS A 307 -2.14 25.90 -16.07
CA LYS A 307 -2.35 26.55 -14.77
C LYS A 307 -3.16 25.67 -13.84
N ALA A 308 -4.25 25.06 -14.32
CA ALA A 308 -5.01 24.11 -13.51
C ALA A 308 -4.20 22.86 -13.16
N ALA A 309 -3.38 22.35 -14.09
CA ALA A 309 -2.49 21.22 -13.80
C ALA A 309 -1.46 21.54 -12.70
N ILE A 310 -0.83 22.72 -12.73
CA ILE A 310 0.09 23.17 -11.68
C ILE A 310 -0.65 23.31 -10.35
N ALA A 311 -1.80 24.00 -10.33
CA ALA A 311 -2.58 24.19 -9.10
C ALA A 311 -3.07 22.86 -8.48
N LEU A 312 -3.26 21.83 -9.30
CA LEU A 312 -3.60 20.48 -8.88
C LEU A 312 -2.39 19.74 -8.28
N LEU A 313 -1.23 19.79 -8.93
CA LEU A 313 -0.10 18.93 -8.62
C LEU A 313 0.90 19.53 -7.62
N ASP A 314 1.10 20.85 -7.64
CA ASP A 314 2.14 21.53 -6.85
C ASP A 314 1.97 21.36 -5.34
N PRO A 315 0.73 21.46 -4.77
CA PRO A 315 0.52 21.20 -3.35
C PRO A 315 0.89 19.77 -2.93
N LEU A 316 0.81 18.80 -3.86
CA LEU A 316 1.08 17.39 -3.56
C LEU A 316 2.58 17.09 -3.47
N ALA A 317 3.42 17.91 -4.11
CA ALA A 317 4.86 17.70 -4.16
C ALA A 317 5.52 17.83 -2.78
N GLY A 318 5.04 18.75 -1.94
CA GLY A 318 5.57 18.96 -0.59
C GLY A 318 5.33 17.79 0.37
N GLU A 319 4.29 16.99 0.13
CA GLU A 319 3.98 15.81 0.96
C GLU A 319 4.55 14.50 0.39
N ASN A 320 4.94 14.52 -0.89
CA ASN A 320 5.33 13.33 -1.66
C ASN A 320 6.68 13.54 -2.35
N GLU A 321 7.67 13.99 -1.57
CA GLU A 321 8.99 14.40 -2.05
C GLU A 321 9.77 13.31 -2.81
N SER A 322 9.38 12.04 -2.67
CA SER A 322 10.03 10.89 -3.33
C SER A 322 9.27 10.35 -4.55
N CYS A 323 8.19 10.99 -5.00
CA CYS A 323 7.37 10.51 -6.12
C CYS A 323 7.87 11.03 -7.48
N VAL A 324 8.64 10.21 -8.20
CA VAL A 324 9.24 10.58 -9.50
C VAL A 324 8.19 11.06 -10.52
N ASP A 325 7.10 10.31 -10.71
CA ASP A 325 6.05 10.61 -11.68
C ASP A 325 5.38 11.98 -11.44
N LEU A 326 5.19 12.35 -10.17
CA LEU A 326 4.61 13.65 -9.81
C LEU A 326 5.52 14.80 -10.26
N TYR A 327 6.83 14.69 -10.04
CA TYR A 327 7.79 15.71 -10.48
C TYR A 327 7.97 15.76 -11.99
N ILE A 328 7.84 14.63 -12.69
CA ILE A 328 7.78 14.58 -14.17
C ILE A 328 6.57 15.37 -14.68
N GLU A 329 5.39 15.08 -14.14
CA GLU A 329 4.14 15.75 -14.55
C GLU A 329 4.15 17.25 -14.23
N LEU A 330 4.66 17.64 -13.06
CA LEU A 330 4.87 19.05 -12.69
C LEU A 330 5.85 19.76 -13.61
N ALA A 331 7.01 19.15 -13.88
CA ALA A 331 8.01 19.75 -14.76
C ALA A 331 7.42 20.03 -16.14
N GLN A 332 6.68 19.07 -16.70
CA GLN A 332 6.04 19.23 -17.99
C GLN A 332 4.87 20.24 -17.94
N ALA A 333 4.13 20.35 -16.82
CA ALA A 333 3.10 21.38 -16.62
C ALA A 333 3.70 22.80 -16.59
N PHE A 334 4.75 23.01 -15.79
CA PHE A 334 5.49 24.27 -15.72
C PHE A 334 6.08 24.65 -17.08
N LEU A 335 6.64 23.68 -17.80
CA LEU A 335 7.20 23.91 -19.14
C LEU A 335 6.12 24.38 -20.13
N GLY A 336 4.93 23.77 -20.10
CA GLY A 336 3.78 24.19 -20.91
C GLY A 336 3.27 25.59 -20.56
N ALA A 337 3.34 25.98 -19.27
CA ALA A 337 3.02 27.33 -18.80
C ALA A 337 4.11 28.37 -19.13
N GLY A 338 5.26 27.97 -19.70
CA GLY A 338 6.40 28.85 -19.98
C GLY A 338 7.28 29.14 -18.76
N LEU A 339 7.05 28.47 -17.64
CA LEU A 339 7.79 28.61 -16.39
C LEU A 339 9.02 27.67 -16.37
N ALA A 340 9.97 27.95 -17.27
CA ALA A 340 11.08 27.03 -17.56
C ALA A 340 12.07 26.84 -16.39
N PHE A 341 12.15 27.78 -15.45
CA PHE A 341 13.00 27.64 -14.26
C PHE A 341 12.41 26.67 -13.24
N ASP A 342 11.11 26.76 -12.96
CA ASP A 342 10.39 25.84 -12.09
C ASP A 342 10.38 24.43 -12.69
N ALA A 343 10.15 24.34 -14.01
CA ALA A 343 10.25 23.09 -14.75
C ALA A 343 11.62 22.41 -14.58
N ARG A 344 12.71 23.20 -14.57
CA ARG A 344 14.07 22.69 -14.37
C ARG A 344 14.29 22.15 -12.96
N ALA A 345 13.73 22.83 -11.95
CA ALA A 345 13.82 22.35 -10.58
C ALA A 345 13.11 20.99 -10.43
N CYS A 346 11.88 20.87 -10.94
CA CYS A 346 11.13 19.62 -10.89
C CYS A 346 11.81 18.49 -11.70
N ALA A 347 12.29 18.77 -12.91
CA ALA A 347 12.95 17.77 -13.74
C ALA A 347 14.27 17.26 -13.11
N GLY A 348 15.08 18.18 -12.57
CA GLY A 348 16.31 17.82 -11.86
C GLY A 348 16.06 17.05 -10.56
N HIS A 349 14.95 17.33 -9.87
CA HIS A 349 14.53 16.54 -8.70
C HIS A 349 14.13 15.12 -9.10
N ALA A 350 13.35 14.96 -10.18
CA ALA A 350 12.95 13.65 -10.70
C ALA A 350 14.18 12.78 -11.07
N THR A 351 15.17 13.33 -11.77
CA THR A 351 16.41 12.59 -12.14
C THR A 351 17.31 12.32 -10.94
N ALA A 352 17.26 13.15 -9.90
CA ALA A 352 17.98 12.92 -8.64
C ALA A 352 17.35 11.78 -7.82
N LEU A 353 16.02 11.68 -7.80
CA LEU A 353 15.28 10.60 -7.15
C LEU A 353 15.50 9.26 -7.85
N ASP A 354 15.38 9.23 -9.18
CA ASP A 354 15.61 8.04 -9.98
C ASP A 354 16.44 8.35 -11.22
N ARG A 355 17.71 7.94 -11.15
CA ARG A 355 18.67 8.09 -12.24
C ARG A 355 18.41 7.13 -13.41
N THR A 356 17.58 6.11 -13.22
CA THR A 356 17.23 5.11 -14.24
C THR A 356 15.94 5.43 -14.98
N CYS A 357 15.18 6.44 -14.54
CA CYS A 357 13.95 6.84 -15.22
C CYS A 357 14.25 7.56 -16.55
N ALA A 358 14.00 6.88 -17.68
CA ALA A 358 14.21 7.45 -19.01
C ALA A 358 13.33 8.69 -19.29
N GLU A 359 12.06 8.68 -18.84
CA GLU A 359 11.14 9.81 -19.01
C GLU A 359 11.62 11.05 -18.22
N ALA A 360 12.17 10.89 -17.01
CA ALA A 360 12.73 12.00 -16.24
C ALA A 360 13.88 12.69 -16.98
N HIS A 361 14.81 11.90 -17.54
CA HIS A 361 15.92 12.41 -18.36
C HIS A 361 15.42 13.08 -19.66
N TYR A 362 14.38 12.54 -20.29
CA TYR A 362 13.77 13.16 -21.46
C TYR A 362 13.14 14.52 -21.13
N VAL A 363 12.43 14.64 -20.02
CA VAL A 363 11.84 15.90 -19.56
C VAL A 363 12.91 16.93 -19.24
N GLU A 364 13.97 16.54 -18.52
CA GLU A 364 15.11 17.41 -18.23
C GLU A 364 15.75 17.93 -19.53
N GLY A 365 15.93 17.06 -20.53
CA GLY A 365 16.42 17.44 -21.86
C GLY A 365 15.52 18.46 -22.55
N THR A 366 14.20 18.25 -22.49
CA THR A 366 13.20 19.15 -23.07
C THR A 366 13.21 20.52 -22.38
N VAL A 367 13.36 20.55 -21.05
CA VAL A 367 13.49 21.78 -20.29
C VAL A 367 14.77 22.54 -20.66
N HIS A 368 15.91 21.86 -20.73
CA HIS A 368 17.17 22.47 -21.13
C HIS A 368 17.13 23.02 -22.55
N GLU A 369 16.47 22.32 -23.46
CA GLU A 369 16.28 22.79 -24.82
C GLU A 369 15.44 24.08 -24.87
N LYS A 370 14.35 24.15 -24.09
CA LYS A 370 13.52 25.35 -23.98
C LYS A 370 14.28 26.54 -23.37
N LEU A 371 15.23 26.27 -22.48
CA LEU A 371 16.13 27.26 -21.89
C LEU A 371 17.30 27.65 -22.83
N GLY A 372 17.44 27.01 -23.99
CA GLY A 372 18.52 27.27 -24.94
C GLY A 372 19.85 26.59 -24.62
N ASP A 373 19.90 25.74 -23.58
CA ASP A 373 21.12 25.00 -23.18
C ASP A 373 21.22 23.69 -23.99
N LYS A 374 21.58 23.83 -25.27
CA LYS A 374 21.65 22.71 -26.21
C LYS A 374 22.59 21.58 -25.75
N SER A 375 23.68 21.93 -25.06
CA SER A 375 24.66 20.95 -24.57
C SER A 375 24.05 20.03 -23.52
N LYS A 376 23.38 20.61 -22.52
CA LYS A 376 22.69 19.82 -21.49
C LYS A 376 21.49 19.06 -22.05
N ALA A 377 20.74 19.66 -22.98
CA ALA A 377 19.64 18.97 -23.65
C ALA A 377 20.11 17.67 -24.32
N LEU A 378 21.19 17.74 -25.11
CA LEU A 378 21.80 16.56 -25.74
C LEU A 378 22.28 15.53 -24.71
N SER A 379 22.86 15.98 -23.60
CA SER A 379 23.30 15.08 -22.52
C SER A 379 22.13 14.32 -21.90
N SER A 380 21.05 15.01 -21.50
CA SER A 380 19.90 14.38 -20.86
C SER A 380 19.14 13.47 -21.84
N TYR A 381 18.97 13.86 -23.10
CA TYR A 381 18.36 12.96 -24.10
C TYR A 381 19.20 11.69 -24.36
N ARG A 382 20.54 11.79 -24.35
CA ARG A 382 21.39 10.59 -24.42
C ARG A 382 21.20 9.70 -23.19
N SER A 383 21.13 10.28 -21.99
CA SER A 383 20.85 9.52 -20.77
C SER A 383 19.52 8.78 -20.89
N ALA A 384 18.47 9.41 -21.40
CA ALA A 384 17.18 8.76 -21.62
C ALA A 384 17.29 7.52 -22.52
N VAL A 385 18.02 7.63 -23.65
CA VAL A 385 18.24 6.49 -24.59
C VAL A 385 19.14 5.41 -23.99
N VAL A 386 20.08 5.77 -23.10
CA VAL A 386 20.90 4.78 -22.38
C VAL A 386 20.05 3.95 -21.41
N GLN A 387 19.10 4.59 -20.72
CA GLN A 387 18.21 3.88 -19.79
C GLN A 387 17.15 3.05 -20.52
N ASP A 388 16.59 3.59 -21.60
CA ASP A 388 15.66 2.88 -22.47
C ASP A 388 16.05 3.06 -23.93
N GLN A 389 16.65 2.01 -24.50
CA GLN A 389 17.09 2.01 -25.90
C GLN A 389 15.93 2.17 -26.89
N GLY A 390 14.69 1.84 -26.49
CA GLY A 390 13.47 1.99 -27.27
C GLY A 390 12.78 3.34 -27.10
N PHE A 391 13.37 4.30 -26.37
CA PHE A 391 12.74 5.57 -26.07
C PHE A 391 12.75 6.53 -27.29
N GLU A 392 11.81 6.31 -28.21
CA GLU A 392 11.76 6.98 -29.52
C GLU A 392 11.70 8.51 -29.44
N LYS A 393 11.01 9.07 -28.43
CA LYS A 393 10.91 10.53 -28.24
C LYS A 393 12.29 11.18 -28.02
N ALA A 394 13.17 10.56 -27.24
CA ALA A 394 14.50 11.08 -26.98
C ALA A 394 15.42 10.90 -28.20
N ARG A 395 15.31 9.76 -28.91
CA ARG A 395 16.04 9.54 -30.17
C ARG A 395 15.69 10.60 -31.22
N ALA A 396 14.40 10.85 -31.42
CA ALA A 396 13.94 11.91 -32.32
C ALA A 396 14.45 13.29 -31.90
N ALA A 397 14.50 13.59 -30.60
CA ALA A 397 15.05 14.85 -30.10
C ALA A 397 16.56 14.98 -30.36
N LEU A 398 17.33 13.90 -30.19
CA LEU A 398 18.77 13.86 -30.50
C LEU A 398 19.04 14.11 -31.98
N GLU A 399 18.34 13.41 -32.87
CA GLU A 399 18.45 13.58 -34.32
C GLU A 399 18.12 15.02 -34.74
N ARG A 400 17.01 15.56 -34.21
CA ARG A 400 16.58 16.94 -34.44
C ARG A 400 17.60 17.97 -33.99
N LEU A 401 18.33 17.70 -32.91
CA LEU A 401 19.42 18.57 -32.43
C LEU A 401 20.76 18.35 -33.18
N GLY A 402 20.79 17.46 -34.16
CA GLY A 402 21.96 17.18 -35.00
C GLY A 402 22.99 16.27 -34.33
N TRP A 403 22.57 15.46 -33.35
CA TRP A 403 23.45 14.44 -32.79
C TRP A 403 23.65 13.30 -33.80
N LYS A 404 24.91 12.92 -34.00
CA LYS A 404 25.28 11.70 -34.73
C LYS A 404 25.95 10.74 -33.73
N PRO A 405 25.60 9.45 -33.75
CA PRO A 405 26.10 8.44 -32.82
C PRO A 405 27.63 8.35 -32.74
#